data_AF-A0A6G5ZYW3-F1
#
_entry.id   AF-A0A6G5ZYW3-F1
#
_cell.length_a   1.000
_cell.length_b   1.000
_cell.length_c   1.000
_cell.angle_alpha   90.00
_cell.angle_beta   90.00
_cell.angle_gamma   90.00
#
_symmetry.space_group_name_H-M   'P 1'
#
loop_
_entity.id
_entity.type
_entity.pdbx_description
1 polymer ?
#
loop_
_entity_poly.entity_id
_entity_poly.type
_entity_poly.pdbx_seq_one_letter_code
_entity_poly.pdbx_strand_id
1 'polypeptide(L)'
;MKTIEQKIEQCRKWQKAARERAIARQREKLADPVWRESQYQKMRDTIDRRIAKQKERPPASKTRKSAVKIKSRGLKGRTPTAEERRIANALGTLPCIACYMHGVISNEVSLHHIAGRTAPGCHKKQLPLCRWHHQHAAPAEVRAKYPWLVPVHADGVVGGKKEFTLLNKSEMELLADAYEMANIMH
;
A
#
# COMPACT_ATOMS: atom_id res chain seq x y z
N MET A 1 -28.05 38.91 41.32
CA MET A 1 -27.48 38.38 40.05
C MET A 1 -27.16 36.91 40.24
N LYS A 2 -27.48 36.03 39.28
CA LYS A 2 -27.13 34.59 39.37
C LYS A 2 -25.61 34.39 39.29
N THR A 3 -25.07 33.52 40.13
CA THR A 3 -23.63 33.19 40.13
C THR A 3 -23.24 32.47 38.84
N ILE A 4 -21.95 32.47 38.51
CA ILE A 4 -21.42 31.82 37.31
C ILE A 4 -21.75 30.31 37.32
N GLU A 5 -21.63 29.67 38.48
CA GLU A 5 -21.94 28.25 38.68
C GLU A 5 -23.43 27.95 38.43
N GLN A 6 -24.33 28.80 38.93
CA GLN A 6 -25.77 28.67 38.68
C GLN A 6 -26.12 28.79 37.19
N LYS A 7 -25.42 29.65 36.44
CA LYS A 7 -25.61 29.79 34.98
C LYS A 7 -25.11 28.55 34.22
N ILE A 8 -23.97 27.98 34.63
CA ILE A 8 -23.41 26.76 34.02
C ILE A 8 -24.34 25.57 34.25
N GLU A 9 -24.85 25.40 35.48
CA GLU A 9 -25.76 24.32 35.80
C GLU A 9 -27.09 24.43 35.03
N GLN A 10 -27.63 25.65 34.92
CA GLN A 10 -28.83 25.92 34.12
C GLN A 10 -28.63 25.56 32.64
N CYS A 11 -27.47 25.89 32.06
CA CYS A 11 -27.13 25.53 30.68
C CYS A 11 -27.06 24.00 30.50
N ARG A 12 -26.41 23.28 31.43
CA ARG A 12 -26.34 21.80 31.40
C ARG A 12 -27.73 21.15 31.49
N LYS A 13 -28.61 21.67 32.35
CA LYS A 13 -30.01 21.20 32.47
C LYS A 13 -30.78 21.41 31.17
N TRP A 14 -30.62 22.58 30.53
CA TRP A 14 -31.27 22.86 29.24
C TRP A 14 -30.74 21.98 28.11
N GLN A 15 -29.43 21.75 28.03
CA GLN A 15 -28.84 20.85 27.04
C GLN A 15 -29.32 19.41 27.22
N LYS A 16 -29.39 18.93 28.47
CA LYS A 16 -29.92 17.59 28.78
C LYS A 16 -31.38 17.46 28.37
N ALA A 17 -32.22 18.41 28.76
CA ALA A 17 -33.64 18.43 28.41
C ALA A 17 -33.87 18.54 26.88
N ALA A 18 -33.04 19.30 26.17
CA ALA A 18 -33.09 19.38 24.72
C ALA A 18 -32.76 18.04 24.05
N ARG A 19 -31.72 17.34 24.54
CA ARG A 19 -31.36 16.00 24.06
C ARG A 19 -32.47 14.97 24.35
N GLU A 20 -33.04 14.99 25.55
CA GLU A 20 -34.15 14.10 25.92
C GLU A 20 -35.37 14.32 25.03
N ARG A 21 -35.73 15.57 24.73
CA ARG A 21 -36.81 15.90 23.78
C ARG A 21 -36.52 15.45 22.35
N ALA A 22 -35.26 15.46 21.92
CA ALA A 22 -34.89 14.97 20.60
C ALA A 22 -35.01 13.44 20.52
N ILE A 23 -34.54 12.74 21.55
CA ILE A 23 -34.65 11.28 21.67
C ILE A 23 -36.13 10.85 21.73
N ALA A 24 -36.96 11.55 22.52
CA ALA A 24 -38.39 11.27 22.61
C ALA A 24 -39.08 11.39 21.25
N ARG A 25 -38.83 12.50 20.51
CA ARG A 25 -39.37 12.69 19.16
C ARG A 25 -38.91 11.61 18.17
N GLN A 26 -37.66 11.17 18.29
CA GLN A 26 -37.16 10.08 17.45
C GLN A 26 -37.81 8.74 17.78
N ARG A 27 -38.03 8.44 19.07
CA ARG A 27 -38.73 7.24 19.53
C ARG A 27 -40.18 7.22 19.07
N GLU A 28 -40.89 8.34 19.20
CA GLU A 28 -42.26 8.50 18.72
C GLU A 28 -42.36 8.29 17.21
N LYS A 29 -41.44 8.89 16.45
CA LYS A 29 -41.34 8.71 14.99
C LYS A 29 -41.05 7.26 14.57
N LEU A 30 -40.27 6.53 15.36
CA LEU A 30 -40.01 5.09 15.14
C LEU A 30 -41.19 4.21 15.59
N ALA A 31 -41.94 4.63 16.60
CA ALA A 31 -43.12 3.91 17.08
C ALA A 31 -44.28 4.02 16.07
N ASP A 32 -44.40 5.16 15.38
CA ASP A 32 -45.39 5.40 14.32
C ASP A 32 -45.28 4.33 13.20
N PRO A 33 -46.28 3.43 13.08
CA PRO A 33 -46.29 2.40 12.06
C PRO A 33 -46.34 2.95 10.63
N VAL A 34 -47.03 4.08 10.41
CA VAL A 34 -47.18 4.71 9.09
C VAL A 34 -45.83 5.26 8.63
N TRP A 35 -45.08 5.87 9.54
CA TRP A 35 -43.74 6.35 9.24
C TRP A 35 -42.78 5.22 8.90
N ARG A 36 -42.81 4.11 9.67
CA ARG A 36 -41.99 2.92 9.40
C ARG A 36 -42.30 2.30 8.03
N GLU A 37 -43.58 2.10 7.72
CA GLU A 37 -44.03 1.58 6.42
C GLU A 37 -43.54 2.48 5.27
N SER A 38 -43.63 3.80 5.43
CA SER A 38 -43.13 4.77 4.45
C SER A 38 -41.60 4.67 4.23
N GLN A 39 -40.82 4.39 5.27
CA GLN A 39 -39.37 4.15 5.12
C GLN A 39 -39.08 2.85 4.36
N TYR A 40 -39.81 1.77 4.67
CA TYR A 40 -39.67 0.49 3.97
C TYR A 40 -40.05 0.62 2.50
N GLN A 41 -41.12 1.36 2.19
CA GLN A 41 -41.52 1.62 0.81
C GLN A 41 -40.44 2.39 0.04
N LYS A 42 -39.85 3.44 0.64
CA LYS A 42 -38.73 4.18 0.04
C LYS A 42 -37.51 3.30 -0.26
N MET A 43 -37.23 2.35 0.63
CA MET A 43 -36.13 1.39 0.43
C MET A 43 -36.43 0.48 -0.77
N ARG A 44 -37.65 -0.07 -0.85
CA ARG A 44 -38.12 -0.91 -1.97
C ARG A 44 -38.07 -0.15 -3.29
N ASP A 45 -38.63 1.06 -3.34
CA ASP A 45 -38.61 1.91 -4.55
C ASP A 45 -37.18 2.22 -5.02
N THR A 46 -36.24 2.32 -4.09
CA THR A 46 -34.81 2.54 -4.42
C THR A 46 -34.17 1.29 -5.00
N ILE A 47 -34.48 0.11 -4.46
CA ILE A 47 -34.01 -1.18 -4.98
C ILE A 47 -34.62 -1.41 -6.37
N ASP A 48 -35.92 -1.19 -6.52
CA ASP A 48 -36.63 -1.39 -7.79
C ASP A 48 -36.09 -0.47 -8.89
N ARG A 49 -35.85 0.81 -8.57
CA ARG A 49 -35.18 1.75 -9.51
C ARG A 49 -33.79 1.27 -9.90
N ARG A 50 -33.02 0.70 -8.96
CA ARG A 50 -31.68 0.17 -9.25
C ARG A 50 -31.76 -1.05 -10.18
N ILE A 51 -32.71 -1.95 -9.92
CA ILE A 51 -32.95 -3.14 -10.75
C ILE A 51 -33.43 -2.73 -12.15
N ALA A 52 -34.38 -1.81 -12.25
CA ALA A 52 -34.87 -1.29 -13.53
C ALA A 52 -33.73 -0.68 -14.36
N LYS A 53 -32.93 0.20 -13.74
CA LYS A 53 -31.75 0.81 -14.38
C LYS A 53 -30.69 -0.21 -14.81
N GLN A 54 -30.60 -1.35 -14.11
CA GLN A 54 -29.71 -2.44 -14.49
C GLN A 54 -30.27 -3.29 -15.64
N LYS A 55 -31.60 -3.48 -15.71
CA LYS A 55 -32.27 -4.17 -16.82
C LYS A 55 -32.27 -3.34 -18.10
N GLU A 56 -32.44 -2.02 -17.99
CA GLU A 56 -32.36 -1.08 -19.11
C GLU A 56 -30.92 -0.84 -19.58
N ARG A 57 -29.92 -1.23 -18.78
CA ARG A 57 -28.52 -1.08 -19.17
C ARG A 57 -28.27 -1.99 -20.37
N PRO A 58 -27.87 -1.44 -21.53
CA PRO A 58 -27.53 -2.27 -22.67
C PRO A 58 -26.39 -3.23 -22.28
N PRO A 59 -26.34 -4.44 -22.87
CA PRO A 59 -25.25 -5.37 -22.63
C PRO A 59 -23.94 -4.62 -22.88
N ALA A 60 -23.02 -4.71 -21.91
CA ALA A 60 -21.75 -4.02 -22.00
C ALA A 60 -21.10 -4.40 -23.33
N SER A 61 -20.94 -3.43 -24.22
CA SER A 61 -20.20 -3.62 -25.46
C SER A 61 -18.87 -4.29 -25.12
N LYS A 62 -18.55 -5.39 -25.81
CA LYS A 62 -17.25 -6.08 -25.70
C LYS A 62 -16.07 -5.16 -26.04
N THR A 63 -16.34 -3.97 -26.60
CA THR A 63 -15.38 -2.90 -26.78
C THR A 63 -15.56 -1.81 -25.72
N ARG A 64 -15.30 -2.15 -24.44
CA ARG A 64 -14.78 -1.11 -23.55
C ARG A 64 -13.49 -0.64 -24.21
N LYS A 65 -13.46 0.60 -24.72
CA LYS A 65 -12.19 1.26 -25.04
C LYS A 65 -11.38 1.17 -23.76
N SER A 66 -10.38 0.30 -23.76
CA SER A 66 -9.46 0.18 -22.64
C SER A 66 -8.98 1.59 -22.33
N ALA A 67 -9.04 1.98 -21.05
CA ALA A 67 -8.49 3.26 -20.62
C ALA A 67 -7.16 3.46 -21.34
N VAL A 68 -7.00 4.60 -22.03
CA VAL A 68 -5.85 4.88 -22.89
C VAL A 68 -4.61 4.42 -22.13
N LYS A 69 -3.97 3.37 -22.64
CA LYS A 69 -2.88 2.71 -21.94
C LYS A 69 -1.77 3.74 -21.79
N ILE A 70 -1.62 4.29 -20.58
CA ILE A 70 -0.52 5.19 -20.25
C ILE A 70 0.74 4.39 -20.57
N LYS A 71 1.44 4.79 -21.63
CA LYS A 71 2.69 4.15 -22.03
C LYS A 71 3.70 4.53 -20.96
N SER A 72 3.98 3.61 -20.05
CA SER A 72 5.06 3.78 -19.08
C SER A 72 6.37 4.02 -19.83
N ARG A 73 7.12 5.07 -19.47
CA ARG A 73 8.43 5.40 -20.07
C ARG A 73 9.53 4.38 -19.73
N GLY A 74 9.22 3.32 -18.97
CA GLY A 74 10.14 2.24 -18.61
C GLY A 74 9.93 0.96 -19.42
N LEU A 75 10.93 0.08 -19.42
CA LEU A 75 10.88 -1.27 -20.00
C LEU A 75 9.59 -1.98 -19.56
N LYS A 76 8.82 -2.44 -20.56
CA LYS A 76 7.50 -3.07 -20.37
C LYS A 76 7.65 -4.37 -19.57
N GLY A 77 7.34 -4.33 -18.28
CA GLY A 77 7.25 -5.50 -17.41
C GLY A 77 5.90 -6.22 -17.53
N ARG A 78 5.87 -7.47 -17.07
CA ARG A 78 4.63 -8.20 -16.81
C ARG A 78 4.01 -7.68 -15.50
N THR A 79 2.69 -7.72 -15.37
CA THR A 79 2.01 -7.47 -14.09
C THR A 79 2.29 -8.63 -13.13
N PRO A 80 2.70 -8.39 -11.88
CA PRO A 80 2.90 -9.46 -10.91
C PRO A 80 1.59 -10.19 -10.59
N THR A 81 1.67 -11.49 -10.33
CA THR A 81 0.56 -12.27 -9.76
C THR A 81 0.28 -11.83 -8.31
N ALA A 82 -0.85 -12.25 -7.74
CA ALA A 82 -1.17 -11.96 -6.35
C ALA A 82 -0.11 -12.53 -5.38
N GLU A 83 0.42 -13.72 -5.67
CA GLU A 83 1.47 -14.35 -4.87
C GLU A 83 2.81 -13.61 -5.01
N GLU A 84 3.21 -13.27 -6.23
CA GLU A 84 4.39 -12.43 -6.49
C GLU A 84 4.31 -11.09 -5.77
N ARG A 85 3.13 -10.46 -5.74
CA ARG A 85 2.89 -9.22 -5.01
C ARG A 85 3.09 -9.40 -3.51
N ARG A 86 2.58 -10.48 -2.91
CA ARG A 86 2.75 -10.75 -1.47
C ARG A 86 4.23 -10.89 -1.11
N ILE A 87 4.97 -11.67 -1.89
CA ILE A 87 6.41 -11.88 -1.70
C ILE A 87 7.17 -10.56 -1.87
N ALA A 88 6.95 -9.83 -2.97
CA ALA A 88 7.60 -8.56 -3.21
C ALA A 88 7.31 -7.54 -2.09
N ASN A 89 6.09 -7.49 -1.57
CA ASN A 89 5.75 -6.62 -0.45
C ASN A 89 6.50 -7.02 0.83
N ALA A 90 6.58 -8.31 1.16
CA ALA A 90 7.32 -8.80 2.32
C ALA A 90 8.82 -8.51 2.22
N LEU A 91 9.41 -8.70 1.04
CA LEU A 91 10.81 -8.31 0.78
C LEU A 91 11.00 -6.80 0.90
N GLY A 92 10.03 -6.00 0.43
CA GLY A 92 10.08 -4.54 0.49
C GLY A 92 9.95 -3.94 1.88
N THR A 93 9.54 -4.71 2.89
CA THR A 93 9.53 -4.27 4.29
C THR A 93 10.86 -4.48 5.02
N LEU A 94 11.80 -5.21 4.41
CA LEU A 94 13.11 -5.47 4.99
C LEU A 94 14.07 -4.28 4.78
N PRO A 95 15.08 -4.12 5.66
CA PRO A 95 16.20 -3.22 5.39
C PRO A 95 17.02 -3.71 4.19
N CYS A 96 17.97 -2.89 3.76
CA CYS A 96 18.90 -3.26 2.70
C CYS A 96 19.63 -4.55 3.07
N ILE A 97 19.38 -5.61 2.30
CA ILE A 97 19.93 -6.94 2.62
C ILE A 97 21.45 -6.97 2.49
N ALA A 98 22.01 -6.18 1.57
CA ALA A 98 23.46 -6.05 1.42
C ALA A 98 24.08 -5.25 2.58
N CYS A 99 23.43 -4.21 3.11
CA CYS A 99 23.92 -3.55 4.33
C CYS A 99 23.86 -4.48 5.54
N TYR A 100 22.81 -5.31 5.62
CA TYR A 100 22.54 -6.16 6.77
C TYR A 100 23.67 -7.18 7.02
N MET A 101 24.22 -7.80 5.98
CA MET A 101 25.36 -8.73 6.13
C MET A 101 26.64 -8.08 6.67
N HIS A 102 26.75 -6.75 6.56
CA HIS A 102 27.86 -5.97 7.13
C HIS A 102 27.50 -5.35 8.50
N GLY A 103 26.39 -5.77 9.12
CA GLY A 103 25.92 -5.27 10.41
C GLY A 103 25.30 -3.88 10.36
N VAL A 104 24.91 -3.38 9.18
CA VAL A 104 24.34 -2.04 9.00
C VAL A 104 22.86 -2.14 8.63
N ILE A 105 22.01 -1.38 9.33
CA ILE A 105 20.57 -1.33 9.06
C ILE A 105 20.23 -0.08 8.26
N SER A 106 19.86 -0.26 6.99
CA SER A 106 19.37 0.81 6.11
C SER A 106 17.94 0.53 5.66
N ASN A 107 16.96 1.20 6.27
CA ASN A 107 15.54 0.90 6.06
C ASN A 107 14.94 1.51 4.77
N GLU A 108 15.55 2.57 4.23
CA GLU A 108 15.07 3.20 3.00
C GLU A 108 15.56 2.40 1.79
N VAL A 109 14.68 1.57 1.24
CA VAL A 109 15.01 0.61 0.18
C VAL A 109 14.10 0.72 -1.04
N SER A 110 14.62 0.22 -2.15
CA SER A 110 13.86 -0.05 -3.36
C SER A 110 14.13 -1.48 -3.81
N LEU A 111 13.15 -2.11 -4.46
CA LEU A 111 13.29 -3.49 -4.90
C LEU A 111 14.02 -3.59 -6.23
N HIS A 112 15.20 -4.20 -6.20
CA HIS A 112 16.00 -4.57 -7.37
C HIS A 112 15.48 -5.87 -7.99
N HIS A 113 15.51 -6.01 -9.32
CA HIS A 113 15.11 -7.23 -10.03
C HIS A 113 16.34 -8.05 -10.43
N ILE A 114 16.46 -9.29 -9.96
CA ILE A 114 17.59 -10.18 -10.30
C ILE A 114 17.40 -10.79 -11.70
N ALA A 115 16.18 -11.25 -11.98
CA ALA A 115 15.85 -12.07 -13.15
C ALA A 115 14.88 -11.38 -14.12
N GLY A 116 15.13 -10.10 -14.42
CA GLY A 116 14.30 -9.31 -15.33
C GLY A 116 12.87 -9.08 -14.81
N ARG A 117 11.94 -8.72 -15.71
CA ARG A 117 10.58 -8.25 -15.36
C ARG A 117 9.44 -8.97 -16.09
N THR A 118 9.73 -10.02 -16.84
CA THR A 118 8.75 -10.67 -17.74
C THR A 118 8.55 -12.16 -17.47
N ALA A 119 9.63 -12.88 -17.14
CA ALA A 119 9.58 -14.33 -16.89
C ALA A 119 8.62 -14.70 -15.73
N PRO A 120 8.08 -15.93 -15.70
CA PRO A 120 7.32 -16.42 -14.56
C PRO A 120 8.18 -16.38 -13.28
N GLY A 121 7.60 -15.89 -12.18
CA GLY A 121 8.30 -15.80 -10.89
C GLY A 121 9.36 -14.69 -10.79
N CYS A 122 9.55 -13.84 -11.80
CA CYS A 122 10.59 -12.81 -11.78
C CYS A 122 10.41 -11.79 -10.63
N HIS A 123 9.16 -11.52 -10.22
CA HIS A 123 8.85 -10.64 -9.11
C HIS A 123 9.04 -11.27 -7.73
N LYS A 124 9.25 -12.60 -7.66
CA LYS A 124 9.70 -13.29 -6.45
C LYS A 124 11.21 -13.12 -6.24
N LYS A 125 11.96 -12.80 -7.31
CA LYS A 125 13.42 -12.73 -7.33
C LYS A 125 13.88 -11.27 -7.29
N GLN A 126 13.62 -10.63 -6.15
CA GLN A 126 13.94 -9.21 -5.94
C GLN A 126 14.71 -9.00 -4.63
N LEU A 127 15.61 -8.01 -4.60
CA LEU A 127 16.37 -7.66 -3.39
C LEU A 127 15.94 -6.29 -2.87
N PRO A 128 15.70 -6.14 -1.55
CA PRO A 128 15.58 -4.82 -0.93
C PRO A 128 16.98 -4.20 -0.83
N LEU A 129 17.23 -3.15 -1.61
CA LEU A 129 18.52 -2.46 -1.64
C LEU A 129 18.33 -0.97 -1.36
N CYS A 130 19.22 -0.40 -0.55
CA CYS A 130 19.30 1.04 -0.37
C CYS A 130 19.77 1.70 -1.67
N ARG A 131 19.63 3.02 -1.77
CA ARG A 131 20.02 3.77 -2.99
C ARG A 131 21.47 3.52 -3.43
N TRP A 132 22.37 3.31 -2.47
CA TRP A 132 23.81 3.12 -2.71
C TRP A 132 24.20 1.71 -3.12
N HIS A 133 23.39 0.71 -2.75
CA HIS A 133 23.53 -0.66 -3.22
C HIS A 133 22.69 -0.94 -4.48
N HIS A 134 21.75 -0.06 -4.83
CA HIS A 134 20.90 -0.24 -6.01
C HIS A 134 21.44 0.48 -7.27
N GLN A 135 21.44 1.82 -7.29
CA GLN A 135 21.63 2.60 -8.52
C GLN A 135 22.67 3.71 -8.45
N HIS A 136 23.01 4.19 -7.26
CA HIS A 136 23.84 5.39 -7.11
C HIS A 136 25.16 5.03 -6.44
N ALA A 137 26.27 5.54 -6.93
CA ALA A 137 27.55 5.42 -6.24
C ALA A 137 27.60 6.41 -5.07
N ALA A 138 27.95 5.92 -3.88
CA ALA A 138 28.26 6.81 -2.76
C ALA A 138 29.53 7.64 -3.05
N PRO A 139 29.69 8.83 -2.42
CA PRO A 139 30.91 9.62 -2.53
C PRO A 139 32.17 8.79 -2.24
N ALA A 140 33.29 9.14 -2.87
CA ALA A 140 34.52 8.36 -2.76
C ALA A 140 35.02 8.26 -1.32
N GLU A 141 34.88 9.30 -0.51
CA GLU A 141 35.29 9.30 0.89
C GLU A 141 34.44 8.32 1.72
N VAL A 142 33.14 8.21 1.41
CA VAL A 142 32.24 7.26 2.06
C VAL A 142 32.59 5.83 1.68
N ARG A 143 32.91 5.57 0.41
CA ARG A 143 33.34 4.24 -0.05
C ARG A 143 34.71 3.84 0.49
N ALA A 144 35.61 4.79 0.77
CA ALA A 144 36.85 4.48 1.46
C ALA A 144 36.61 3.92 2.88
N LYS A 145 35.55 4.39 3.57
CA LYS A 145 35.13 3.88 4.88
C LYS A 145 34.27 2.61 4.79
N TYR A 146 33.44 2.51 3.76
CA TYR A 146 32.55 1.37 3.50
C TYR A 146 32.78 0.83 2.08
N PRO A 147 33.88 0.06 1.86
CA PRO A 147 34.25 -0.39 0.51
C PRO A 147 33.16 -1.20 -0.18
N TRP A 148 32.38 -1.95 0.59
CA TRP A 148 31.26 -2.78 0.11
C TRP A 148 30.01 -2.00 -0.32
N LEU A 149 29.97 -0.68 -0.09
CA LEU A 149 28.84 0.19 -0.42
C LEU A 149 28.90 0.63 -1.90
N VAL A 150 28.76 -0.33 -2.79
CA VAL A 150 28.76 -0.14 -4.25
C VAL A 150 27.40 -0.53 -4.85
N PRO A 151 26.93 0.15 -5.91
CA PRO A 151 25.62 -0.15 -6.49
C PRO A 151 25.67 -1.39 -7.40
N VAL A 152 24.62 -2.22 -7.37
CA VAL A 152 24.51 -3.39 -8.26
C VAL A 152 24.33 -2.98 -9.73
N HIS A 153 23.67 -1.85 -9.98
CA HIS A 153 23.69 -1.16 -11.26
C HIS A 153 24.85 -0.16 -11.25
N ALA A 154 25.79 -0.33 -12.18
CA ALA A 154 26.95 0.55 -12.26
C ALA A 154 26.53 2.02 -12.43
N ASP A 155 27.15 2.90 -11.66
CA ASP A 155 27.01 4.35 -11.76
C ASP A 155 28.34 4.92 -12.25
N GLY A 156 28.41 5.22 -13.55
CA GLY A 156 29.67 5.47 -14.24
C GLY A 156 30.58 4.23 -14.20
N VAL A 157 31.72 4.34 -13.52
CA VAL A 157 32.72 3.26 -13.38
C VAL A 157 32.65 2.54 -12.04
N VAL A 158 31.71 2.89 -11.17
CA VAL A 158 31.60 2.35 -9.81
C VAL A 158 30.46 1.34 -9.72
N GLY A 159 30.75 0.19 -9.13
CA GLY A 159 29.81 -0.89 -8.89
C GLY A 159 29.59 -1.78 -10.10
N GLY A 160 28.34 -2.16 -10.31
CA GLY A 160 27.97 -3.22 -11.23
C GLY A 160 28.03 -4.59 -10.56
N LYS A 161 27.26 -5.53 -11.13
CA LYS A 161 27.03 -6.86 -10.57
C LYS A 161 28.29 -7.61 -10.14
N LYS A 162 29.37 -7.53 -10.92
CA LYS A 162 30.64 -8.22 -10.60
C LYS A 162 31.29 -7.66 -9.34
N GLU A 163 31.47 -6.34 -9.26
CA GLU A 163 32.08 -5.68 -8.10
C GLU A 163 31.16 -5.80 -6.87
N PHE A 164 29.86 -5.60 -7.05
CA PHE A 164 28.86 -5.81 -6.01
C PHE A 164 28.96 -7.21 -5.41
N THR A 165 29.05 -8.25 -6.25
CA THR A 165 29.15 -9.66 -5.80
C THR A 165 30.47 -9.91 -5.06
N LEU A 166 31.59 -9.35 -5.55
CA LEU A 166 32.90 -9.50 -4.94
C LEU A 166 32.96 -8.95 -3.51
N LEU A 167 32.28 -7.83 -3.26
CA LEU A 167 32.33 -7.12 -1.98
C LEU A 167 31.15 -7.45 -1.05
N ASN A 168 30.17 -8.19 -1.55
CA ASN A 168 28.99 -8.63 -0.80
C ASN A 168 28.80 -10.14 -1.01
N LYS A 169 27.62 -10.58 -1.44
CA LYS A 169 27.33 -11.95 -1.91
C LYS A 169 26.70 -11.88 -3.30
N SER A 170 26.53 -13.03 -3.95
CA SER A 170 25.77 -13.07 -5.20
C SER A 170 24.31 -12.67 -4.96
N GLU A 171 23.65 -12.17 -6.01
CA GLU A 171 22.24 -11.75 -5.91
C GLU A 171 21.30 -12.87 -5.44
N MET A 172 21.60 -14.12 -5.79
CA MET A 172 20.77 -15.27 -5.38
C MET A 172 21.01 -15.69 -3.94
N GLU A 173 22.24 -15.56 -3.43
CA GLU A 173 22.52 -15.80 -2.01
C GLU A 173 21.86 -14.73 -1.14
N LEU A 174 21.95 -13.46 -1.53
CA LEU A 174 21.22 -12.38 -0.84
C LEU A 174 19.70 -12.56 -0.91
N LEU A 175 19.20 -13.17 -1.98
CA LEU A 175 17.77 -13.50 -2.07
C LEU A 175 17.39 -14.55 -1.03
N ALA A 176 18.21 -15.59 -0.84
CA ALA A 176 18.00 -16.60 0.19
C ALA A 176 18.00 -15.97 1.59
N ASP A 177 19.00 -15.12 1.88
CA ASP A 177 19.08 -14.38 3.15
C ASP A 177 17.80 -13.52 3.39
N ALA A 178 17.32 -12.83 2.35
CA ALA A 178 16.11 -12.01 2.43
C ALA A 178 14.85 -12.86 2.64
N TYR A 179 14.77 -14.04 2.02
CA TYR A 179 13.67 -14.97 2.21
C TYR A 179 13.63 -15.53 3.62
N GLU A 180 14.78 -15.90 4.16
CA GLU A 180 14.91 -16.34 5.56
C GLU A 180 14.47 -15.22 6.52
N MET A 181 14.96 -14.00 6.32
CA MET A 181 14.62 -12.84 7.16
C MET A 181 13.13 -12.48 7.11
N ALA A 182 12.50 -12.61 5.94
CA ALA A 182 11.06 -12.38 5.78
C ALA A 182 10.19 -13.60 6.19
N ASN A 183 10.79 -14.69 6.66
CA ASN A 183 10.13 -15.95 6.97
C ASN A 183 9.28 -16.48 5.80
N ILE A 184 9.83 -16.39 4.59
CA ILE A 184 9.22 -16.90 3.35
C ILE A 184 9.80 -18.28 3.07
N MET A 185 8.97 -19.31 3.22
CA MET A 185 9.34 -20.67 2.80
C MET A 185 9.58 -20.70 1.29
N HIS A 186 10.70 -21.26 0.87
CA HIS A 186 11.11 -21.43 -0.52
C HIS A 186 11.53 -22.86 -0.82
#